data_AF-A0A259M5P2-F1
#
_entry.id   AF-A0A259M5P2-F1
#
_cell.length_a   1.000
_cell.length_b   1.000
_cell.length_c   1.000
_cell.angle_alpha   90.00
_cell.angle_beta   90.00
_cell.angle_gamma   90.00
#
_symmetry.space_group_name_H-M   'P 1'
#
loop_
_entity.id
_entity.type
_entity.pdbx_description
1 polymer ?
#
loop_
_entity_poly.entity_id
_entity_poly.type
_entity_poly.pdbx_seq_one_letter_code
_entity_poly.pdbx_strand_id
1 'polypeptide(L)'
;MFAASEPQRSLALPSRALLWLIAAFAVLLVPQWDRLPVWLVAACAALAGWRWLAQNGRVRLPGRWLRIGIMLVLMGVYVATVQGRFTVDTAASFFVLAVGLKWLETRDSRDFYVLFFILVYLATINFLFRQDILWALVNFFAIALLLIGLQALNGESLPAKAQSGWKRLGVMMLKTLPVVVLLFVFFPRMAPLWSVPMV
;
A
#
# COMPACT_ATOMS: atom_id res chain seq x y z
N MET A 1 -38.35 19.81 -21.85
CA MET A 1 -39.00 19.51 -20.56
C MET A 1 -38.22 18.36 -19.92
N PHE A 2 -37.37 18.71 -18.95
CA PHE A 2 -36.62 17.86 -18.01
C PHE A 2 -35.76 16.71 -18.57
N ALA A 3 -34.57 17.06 -19.08
CA ALA A 3 -33.43 16.16 -18.92
C ALA A 3 -33.14 16.08 -17.41
N ALA A 4 -33.43 14.93 -16.81
CA ALA A 4 -33.05 14.66 -15.43
C ALA A 4 -31.53 14.84 -15.34
N SER A 5 -31.10 15.86 -14.59
CA SER A 5 -29.72 16.00 -14.15
C SER A 5 -29.41 14.77 -13.30
N GLU A 6 -28.85 13.74 -13.91
CA GLU A 6 -28.17 12.69 -13.15
C GLU A 6 -27.21 13.41 -12.21
N PRO A 7 -27.33 13.23 -10.89
CA PRO A 7 -26.35 13.80 -9.99
C PRO A 7 -25.03 13.16 -10.42
N GLN A 8 -24.11 13.98 -10.94
CA GLN A 8 -22.72 13.60 -11.10
C GLN A 8 -22.29 13.12 -9.73
N ARG A 9 -22.32 11.80 -9.51
CA ARG A 9 -21.85 11.14 -8.31
C ARG A 9 -20.38 11.49 -8.28
N SER A 10 -20.05 12.54 -7.53
CA SER A 10 -18.69 12.91 -7.23
C SER A 10 -18.01 11.62 -6.80
N LEU A 11 -16.94 11.28 -7.51
CA LEU A 11 -16.18 10.02 -7.43
C LEU A 11 -15.40 9.96 -6.10
N ALA A 12 -16.04 10.34 -5.00
CA ALA A 12 -15.46 10.50 -3.69
C ALA A 12 -15.12 9.11 -3.15
N LEU A 13 -13.83 8.91 -2.87
CA LEU A 13 -13.33 7.69 -2.26
C LEU A 13 -14.04 7.43 -0.92
N PRO A 14 -14.64 6.24 -0.72
CA PRO A 14 -15.26 5.91 0.56
C PRO A 14 -14.19 5.88 1.66
N SER A 15 -14.44 6.62 2.75
CA SER A 15 -13.47 6.83 3.83
C SER A 15 -12.98 5.52 4.45
N ARG A 16 -13.85 4.50 4.51
CA ARG A 16 -13.52 3.16 5.01
C ARG A 16 -12.50 2.45 4.13
N ALA A 17 -12.62 2.55 2.80
CA ALA A 17 -11.69 1.91 1.87
C ALA A 17 -10.28 2.48 2.02
N LEU A 18 -10.15 3.80 2.17
CA LEU A 18 -8.83 4.42 2.37
C LEU A 18 -8.22 4.01 3.72
N LEU A 19 -9.01 3.92 4.78
CA LEU A 19 -8.52 3.46 6.08
C LEU A 19 -7.90 2.07 6.01
N TRP A 20 -8.57 1.14 5.32
CA TRP A 20 -8.02 -0.21 5.10
C TRP A 20 -6.75 -0.20 4.26
N LEU A 21 -6.67 0.68 3.26
CA LEU A 21 -5.47 0.87 2.44
C LEU A 21 -4.29 1.39 3.26
N ILE A 22 -4.52 2.37 4.13
CA ILE A 22 -3.50 2.94 5.04
C ILE A 22 -3.06 1.88 6.06
N ALA A 23 -4.01 1.12 6.62
CA ALA A 23 -3.70 0.04 7.55
C ALA A 23 -2.86 -1.06 6.88
N ALA A 24 -3.20 -1.46 5.67
CA ALA A 24 -2.41 -2.42 4.90
C ALA A 24 -0.99 -1.90 4.62
N PHE A 25 -0.86 -0.63 4.22
CA PHE A 25 0.45 -0.01 4.02
C PHE A 25 1.29 0.01 5.30
N ALA A 26 0.69 0.34 6.45
CA ALA A 26 1.39 0.30 7.74
C ALA A 26 1.90 -1.11 8.08
N VAL A 27 1.09 -2.16 7.85
CA VAL A 27 1.51 -3.55 8.03
C VAL A 27 2.65 -3.92 7.07
N LEU A 28 2.60 -3.47 5.82
CA LEU A 28 3.63 -3.74 4.81
C LEU A 28 4.96 -3.02 5.06
N LEU A 29 4.97 -1.96 5.88
CA LEU A 29 6.20 -1.30 6.32
C LEU A 29 6.93 -2.07 7.42
N VAL A 30 6.23 -2.90 8.21
CA VAL A 30 6.84 -3.66 9.33
C VAL A 30 8.00 -4.55 8.87
N PRO A 31 7.88 -5.37 7.80
CA PRO A 31 8.99 -6.21 7.31
C PRO A 31 10.20 -5.44 6.77
N GLN A 32 10.06 -4.12 6.60
CA GLN A 32 11.08 -3.27 6.02
C GLN A 32 11.68 -2.29 7.03
N TRP A 33 11.21 -2.29 8.28
CA TRP A 33 11.63 -1.33 9.32
C TRP A 33 13.16 -1.30 9.53
N ASP A 34 13.81 -2.46 9.53
CA ASP A 34 15.25 -2.57 9.76
C ASP A 34 16.10 -2.04 8.59
N ARG A 35 15.52 -1.94 7.39
CA ARG A 35 16.24 -1.57 6.15
C ARG A 35 15.98 -0.13 5.75
N LEU A 36 14.81 0.41 6.07
CA LEU A 36 14.49 1.79 5.70
C LEU A 36 15.06 2.79 6.70
N PRO A 37 15.58 3.92 6.20
CA PRO A 37 15.99 4.99 7.09
C PRO A 37 14.76 5.55 7.80
N VAL A 38 14.90 5.80 9.11
CA VAL A 38 13.79 6.19 10.00
C VAL A 38 13.03 7.42 9.50
N TRP A 39 13.73 8.37 8.87
CA TRP A 39 13.12 9.57 8.29
C TRP A 39 12.12 9.25 7.17
N LEU A 40 12.35 8.19 6.38
CA LEU A 40 11.50 7.81 5.26
C LEU A 40 10.22 7.16 5.76
N VAL A 41 10.33 6.31 6.80
CA VAL A 41 9.17 5.73 7.47
C VAL A 41 8.33 6.82 8.14
N ALA A 42 8.98 7.77 8.83
CA ALA A 42 8.31 8.92 9.42
C ALA A 42 7.61 9.79 8.36
N ALA A 43 8.26 10.06 7.22
CA ALA A 43 7.67 10.80 6.11
C ALA A 43 6.45 10.06 5.53
N CYS A 44 6.54 8.75 5.30
CA CYS A 44 5.41 7.95 4.82
C CYS A 44 4.24 7.96 5.81
N ALA A 45 4.50 7.80 7.10
CA ALA A 45 3.49 7.88 8.14
C ALA A 45 2.82 9.27 8.21
N ALA A 46 3.62 10.34 8.10
CA ALA A 46 3.10 11.70 8.06
C ALA A 46 2.23 11.96 6.82
N LEU A 47 2.63 11.50 5.65
CA LEU A 47 1.86 11.64 4.41
C LEU A 47 0.56 10.83 4.44
N ALA A 48 0.60 9.59 4.93
CA ALA A 48 -0.59 8.76 5.11
C ALA A 48 -1.56 9.39 6.15
N GLY A 49 -1.02 9.85 7.28
CA GLY A 49 -1.78 10.56 8.32
C GLY A 49 -2.39 11.86 7.81
N TRP A 50 -1.64 12.66 7.06
CA TRP A 50 -2.14 13.86 6.39
C TRP A 50 -3.28 13.54 5.44
N ARG A 51 -3.13 12.49 4.62
CA ARG A 51 -4.18 12.07 3.70
C ARG A 51 -5.44 11.63 4.43
N TRP A 52 -5.31 10.98 5.59
CA TRP A 52 -6.44 10.64 6.46
C TRP A 52 -7.12 11.90 7.04
N LEU A 53 -6.35 12.84 7.58
CA LEU A 53 -6.84 14.11 8.12
C LEU A 53 -7.55 14.97 7.06
N ALA A 54 -7.03 14.98 5.83
CA ALA A 54 -7.65 15.68 4.70
C ALA A 54 -9.03 15.11 4.32
N GLN A 55 -9.30 13.82 4.57
CA GLN A 55 -10.63 13.23 4.35
C GLN A 55 -11.63 13.59 5.43
N ASN A 56 -11.19 13.73 6.67
CA ASN A 56 -12.05 14.17 7.77
C ASN A 56 -12.43 15.67 7.66
N GLY A 57 -12.13 16.34 6.55
CA GLY A 57 -12.41 17.75 6.32
C GLY A 57 -11.59 18.70 7.19
N ARG A 58 -10.63 18.19 7.97
CA ARG A 58 -9.83 19.00 8.91
C ARG A 58 -8.70 19.76 8.23
N VAL A 59 -8.28 19.32 7.04
CA VAL A 59 -7.12 19.88 6.34
C VAL A 59 -7.46 20.04 4.84
N ARG A 60 -7.21 21.23 4.29
CA ARG A 60 -7.37 21.47 2.84
C ARG A 60 -6.35 20.62 2.07
N LEU A 61 -6.78 20.05 0.93
CA LEU A 61 -5.86 19.32 0.05
C LEU A 61 -4.67 20.22 -0.30
N PRO A 62 -3.43 19.72 -0.20
CA PRO A 62 -2.24 20.51 -0.49
C PRO A 62 -2.33 21.02 -1.93
N GLY A 63 -2.11 22.32 -2.10
CA GLY A 63 -2.05 22.94 -3.42
C GLY A 63 -0.97 22.28 -4.29
N ARG A 64 -1.11 22.37 -5.62
CA ARG A 64 -0.18 21.75 -6.58
C ARG A 64 1.29 22.08 -6.27
N TRP A 65 1.56 23.32 -5.87
CA TRP A 65 2.90 23.80 -5.51
C TRP A 65 3.45 23.17 -4.22
N LEU A 66 2.64 23.03 -3.18
CA LEU A 66 3.06 22.39 -1.93
C LEU A 66 3.38 20.91 -2.16
N ARG A 67 2.58 20.22 -2.98
CA ARG A 67 2.86 18.83 -3.37
C ARG A 67 4.21 18.72 -4.08
N ILE A 68 4.46 19.57 -5.08
CA ILE A 68 5.73 19.59 -5.82
C ILE A 68 6.90 19.90 -4.88
N GLY A 69 6.75 20.85 -3.97
CA GLY A 69 7.76 21.17 -2.96
C GLY A 69 8.10 19.97 -2.07
N ILE A 70 7.09 19.28 -1.53
CA ILE A 70 7.29 18.07 -0.73
C ILE A 70 7.99 16.97 -1.54
N MET A 71 7.57 16.76 -2.79
CA MET A 71 8.20 15.78 -3.68
C MET A 71 9.68 16.09 -3.92
N LEU A 72 10.00 17.34 -4.24
CA LEU A 72 11.39 17.76 -4.50
C LEU A 72 12.26 17.64 -3.25
N VAL A 73 11.75 18.06 -2.08
CA VAL A 73 12.47 17.96 -0.81
C VAL A 73 12.74 16.50 -0.46
N LEU A 74 11.72 15.64 -0.47
CA LEU A 74 11.89 14.24 -0.11
C LEU A 74 12.80 13.50 -1.12
N MET A 75 12.70 13.82 -2.40
CA MET A 75 13.61 13.29 -3.42
C MET A 75 15.05 13.76 -3.19
N GLY A 76 15.26 15.04 -2.87
CA GLY A 76 16.59 15.59 -2.57
C GLY A 76 17.22 14.93 -1.34
N VAL A 77 16.46 14.80 -0.25
CA VAL A 77 16.89 14.07 0.96
C VAL A 77 17.23 12.62 0.62
N TYR A 78 16.39 11.96 -0.20
CA TYR A 78 16.63 10.58 -0.60
C TYR A 78 17.95 10.42 -1.38
N VAL A 79 18.18 11.25 -2.40
CA VAL A 79 19.41 11.22 -3.19
C VAL A 79 20.64 11.46 -2.31
N ALA A 80 20.56 12.41 -1.37
CA ALA A 80 21.62 12.67 -0.40
C ALA A 80 21.89 11.47 0.53
N THR A 81 20.86 10.70 0.89
CA THR A 81 21.01 9.52 1.77
C THR A 81 21.59 8.30 1.06
N VAL A 82 21.26 8.09 -0.20
CA VAL A 82 21.67 6.90 -0.98
C VAL A 82 23.08 7.04 -1.54
N GLN A 83 23.56 8.28 -1.74
CA GLN A 83 24.92 8.58 -2.21
C GLN A 83 25.32 7.78 -3.48
N GLY A 84 24.37 7.55 -4.38
CA GLY A 84 24.61 6.85 -5.65
C GLY A 84 24.76 5.33 -5.58
N ARG A 85 24.45 4.68 -4.44
CA ARG A 85 24.50 3.22 -4.31
C ARG A 85 23.29 2.55 -4.96
N PHE A 86 23.50 1.85 -6.07
CA PHE A 86 22.45 1.07 -6.74
C PHE A 86 22.43 -0.37 -6.19
N THR A 87 21.69 -0.56 -5.10
CA THR A 87 21.42 -1.89 -4.54
C THR A 87 19.92 -2.18 -4.56
N VAL A 88 19.56 -3.44 -4.32
CA VAL A 88 18.16 -3.85 -4.20
C VAL A 88 17.47 -3.18 -3.00
N ASP A 89 18.20 -2.94 -1.91
CA ASP A 89 17.71 -2.16 -0.78
C ASP A 89 17.35 -0.73 -1.19
N THR A 90 18.20 -0.06 -1.97
CA THR A 90 17.93 1.26 -2.54
C THR A 90 16.71 1.25 -3.46
N ALA A 91 16.55 0.23 -4.30
CA ALA A 91 15.38 0.13 -5.17
C ALA A 91 14.09 -0.03 -4.34
N ALA A 92 14.12 -0.85 -3.28
CA ALA A 92 12.99 -1.04 -2.38
C ALA A 92 12.65 0.23 -1.59
N SER A 93 13.64 0.94 -1.02
CA SER A 93 13.39 2.19 -0.31
C SER A 93 12.87 3.31 -1.22
N PHE A 94 13.36 3.39 -2.45
CA PHE A 94 12.85 4.32 -3.46
C PHE A 94 11.39 3.99 -3.80
N PHE A 95 11.07 2.70 -3.96
CA PHE A 95 9.70 2.27 -4.21
C PHE A 95 8.77 2.69 -3.05
N VAL A 96 9.17 2.49 -1.79
CA VAL A 96 8.40 2.95 -0.63
C VAL A 96 8.22 4.47 -0.63
N LEU A 97 9.28 5.22 -0.95
CA LEU A 97 9.18 6.68 -1.08
C LEU A 97 8.16 7.06 -2.17
N ALA A 98 8.19 6.39 -3.32
CA ALA A 98 7.24 6.61 -4.40
C ALA A 98 5.80 6.31 -3.97
N VAL A 99 5.57 5.23 -3.21
CA VAL A 99 4.26 4.94 -2.60
C VAL A 99 3.86 6.05 -1.63
N GLY A 100 4.79 6.49 -0.78
CA GLY A 100 4.64 7.61 0.15
C GLY A 100 4.14 8.88 -0.55
N LEU A 101 4.81 9.26 -1.64
CA LEU A 101 4.45 10.42 -2.45
C LEU A 101 3.11 10.21 -3.19
N LYS A 102 2.78 8.97 -3.59
CA LYS A 102 1.54 8.66 -4.29
C LYS A 102 0.30 8.93 -3.43
N TRP A 103 0.41 8.85 -2.10
CA TRP A 103 -0.66 9.26 -1.17
C TRP A 103 -1.10 10.71 -1.34
N LEU A 104 -0.18 11.60 -1.72
CA LEU A 104 -0.51 13.00 -1.97
C LEU A 104 -1.40 13.14 -3.20
N GLU A 105 -1.30 12.23 -4.17
CA GLU A 105 -2.00 12.28 -5.45
C GLU A 105 -3.39 11.65 -5.44
N THR A 106 -3.68 10.80 -4.45
CA THR A 106 -4.92 10.01 -4.40
C THR A 106 -6.16 10.89 -4.31
N ARG A 107 -6.94 10.97 -5.38
CA ARG A 107 -8.20 11.74 -5.44
C ARG A 107 -9.39 10.90 -5.84
N ASP A 108 -9.19 9.97 -6.77
CA ASP A 108 -10.28 9.21 -7.38
C ASP A 108 -10.17 7.70 -7.10
N SER A 109 -11.25 6.96 -7.35
CA SER A 109 -11.27 5.49 -7.32
C SER A 109 -10.18 4.87 -8.20
N ARG A 110 -9.80 5.52 -9.30
CA ARG A 110 -8.68 5.07 -10.16
C ARG A 110 -7.35 5.04 -9.41
N ASP A 111 -7.08 6.06 -8.60
CA ASP A 111 -5.86 6.13 -7.79
C ASP A 111 -5.84 5.06 -6.70
N PHE A 112 -7.01 4.70 -6.18
CA PHE A 112 -7.13 3.58 -5.24
C PHE A 112 -6.69 2.26 -5.87
N TYR A 113 -7.16 1.95 -7.09
CA TYR A 113 -6.74 0.72 -7.77
C TYR A 113 -5.23 0.71 -8.01
N VAL A 114 -4.66 1.85 -8.43
CA VAL A 114 -3.21 1.98 -8.62
C VAL A 114 -2.46 1.72 -7.31
N LEU A 115 -2.88 2.34 -6.21
CA LEU A 115 -2.28 2.10 -4.90
C LEU A 115 -2.47 0.66 -4.41
N PHE A 116 -3.63 0.06 -4.64
CA PHE A 116 -3.89 -1.34 -4.33
C PHE A 116 -2.86 -2.25 -5.02
N PHE A 117 -2.65 -2.10 -6.33
CA PHE A 117 -1.67 -2.90 -7.06
C PHE A 117 -0.23 -2.63 -6.60
N ILE A 118 0.11 -1.37 -6.34
CA ILE A 118 1.42 -0.97 -5.80
C ILE A 118 1.68 -1.64 -4.44
N LEU A 119 0.69 -1.70 -3.55
CA LEU A 119 0.82 -2.34 -2.24
C LEU A 119 0.85 -3.87 -2.33
N VAL A 120 0.10 -4.48 -3.24
CA VAL A 120 0.23 -5.91 -3.53
C VAL A 120 1.65 -6.21 -4.03
N TYR A 121 2.21 -5.37 -4.91
CA TYR A 121 3.59 -5.51 -5.36
C TYR A 121 4.59 -5.32 -4.21
N LEU A 122 4.35 -4.36 -3.31
CA LEU A 122 5.16 -4.17 -2.10
C LEU A 122 5.21 -5.44 -1.22
N ALA A 123 4.10 -6.17 -1.11
CA ALA A 123 4.06 -7.46 -0.42
C ALA A 123 5.00 -8.48 -1.09
N THR A 124 5.07 -8.50 -2.41
CA THR A 124 6.04 -9.32 -3.16
C THR A 124 7.48 -8.90 -2.89
N ILE A 125 7.77 -7.60 -2.84
CA ILE A 125 9.10 -7.07 -2.48
C ILE A 125 9.52 -7.55 -1.08
N ASN A 126 8.60 -7.66 -0.12
CA ASN A 126 8.95 -8.15 1.22
C ASN A 126 9.52 -9.59 1.21
N PHE A 127 8.99 -10.46 0.34
CA PHE A 127 9.49 -11.83 0.16
C PHE A 127 10.88 -11.90 -0.47
N LEU A 128 11.34 -10.81 -1.10
CA LEU A 128 12.70 -10.70 -1.62
C LEU A 128 13.75 -10.74 -0.50
N PHE A 129 13.41 -10.20 0.67
CA PHE A 129 14.33 -10.03 1.78
C PHE A 129 14.08 -10.99 2.94
N ARG A 130 12.80 -11.32 3.19
CA ARG A 130 12.37 -12.09 4.37
C ARG A 130 11.40 -13.17 3.92
N GLN A 131 11.86 -14.42 3.94
CA GLN A 131 11.10 -15.59 3.50
C GLN A 131 10.62 -16.48 4.66
N ASP A 132 10.67 -15.98 5.90
CA ASP A 132 10.21 -16.73 7.07
C ASP A 132 8.68 -16.78 7.15
N ILE A 133 8.18 -17.78 7.86
CA ILE A 133 6.74 -18.02 7.96
C ILE A 133 6.00 -16.86 8.64
N LEU A 134 6.64 -16.24 9.63
CA LEU A 134 6.11 -15.05 10.31
C LEU A 134 5.89 -13.91 9.32
N TRP A 135 6.89 -13.62 8.48
CA TRP A 135 6.81 -12.54 7.48
C TRP A 135 5.82 -12.89 6.37
N ALA A 136 5.70 -14.16 6.00
CA ALA A 136 4.67 -14.62 5.08
C ALA A 136 3.25 -14.34 5.62
N LEU A 137 3.00 -14.63 6.90
CA LEU A 137 1.72 -14.35 7.56
C LEU A 137 1.43 -12.84 7.65
N VAL A 138 2.44 -12.01 7.95
CA VAL A 138 2.30 -10.55 7.97
C VAL A 138 1.90 -10.01 6.59
N ASN A 139 2.57 -10.46 5.52
CA ASN A 139 2.22 -10.07 4.15
C ASN A 139 0.83 -10.58 3.73
N PHE A 140 0.49 -11.82 4.11
CA PHE A 140 -0.83 -12.38 3.84
C PHE A 140 -1.94 -11.59 4.55
N PHE A 141 -1.71 -11.20 5.81
CA PHE A 141 -2.61 -10.33 6.55
C PHE A 141 -2.78 -8.97 5.88
N ALA A 142 -1.68 -8.35 5.42
CA ALA A 142 -1.77 -7.10 4.66
C ALA A 142 -2.60 -7.24 3.38
N ILE A 143 -2.44 -8.33 2.62
CA ILE A 143 -3.25 -8.61 1.43
C ILE A 143 -4.72 -8.74 1.80
N ALA A 144 -5.05 -9.41 2.91
CA ALA A 144 -6.42 -9.50 3.40
C ALA A 144 -7.01 -8.10 3.70
N LEU A 145 -6.25 -7.20 4.33
CA LEU A 145 -6.67 -5.81 4.55
C LEU A 145 -6.91 -5.06 3.23
N LEU A 146 -6.04 -5.24 2.23
CA LEU A 146 -6.22 -4.65 0.90
C LEU A 146 -7.52 -5.13 0.23
N LEU A 147 -7.82 -6.43 0.33
CA LEU A 147 -9.05 -7.01 -0.21
C LEU A 147 -10.31 -6.50 0.51
N ILE A 148 -10.24 -6.30 1.83
CA ILE A 148 -11.32 -5.66 2.59
C ILE A 148 -11.52 -4.21 2.14
N GLY A 149 -10.45 -3.46 1.94
CA GLY A 149 -10.50 -2.09 1.39
C GLY A 149 -11.11 -2.05 -0.01
N LEU A 150 -10.72 -2.99 -0.88
CA LEU A 150 -11.26 -3.14 -2.23
C LEU A 150 -12.76 -3.46 -2.21
N GLN A 151 -13.19 -4.35 -1.30
CA GLN A 151 -14.60 -4.65 -1.11
C GLN A 151 -15.37 -3.45 -0.57
N ALA A 152 -14.79 -2.65 0.32
CA ALA A 152 -15.40 -1.42 0.81
C ALA A 152 -15.57 -0.38 -0.30
N LEU A 153 -14.63 -0.31 -1.26
CA LEU A 153 -14.75 0.55 -2.44
C LEU A 153 -15.86 0.09 -3.39
N ASN A 154 -16.00 -1.22 -3.60
CA ASN A 154 -16.95 -1.79 -4.57
C ASN A 154 -18.33 -2.10 -3.95
N GLY A 155 -18.47 -2.09 -2.63
CA GLY A 155 -19.59 -2.67 -1.89
C GLY A 155 -20.71 -1.70 -1.49
N GLU A 156 -20.67 -0.42 -1.89
CA GLU A 156 -21.67 0.59 -1.47
C GLU A 156 -23.10 0.35 -1.98
N SER A 157 -23.34 -0.67 -2.80
CA SER A 157 -24.67 -0.91 -3.38
C SER A 157 -25.64 -1.74 -2.53
N LEU A 158 -25.22 -2.52 -1.52
CA LEU A 158 -26.15 -3.33 -0.70
C LEU A 158 -25.71 -3.54 0.77
N PRO A 159 -26.34 -2.86 1.76
CA PRO A 159 -26.03 -2.98 3.19
C PRO A 159 -26.12 -4.41 3.75
N ALA A 160 -27.09 -5.21 3.27
CA ALA A 160 -27.27 -6.60 3.71
C ALA A 160 -26.17 -7.57 3.21
N LYS A 161 -25.40 -7.18 2.18
CA LYS A 161 -24.31 -8.01 1.62
C LYS A 161 -22.95 -7.75 2.24
N ALA A 162 -22.75 -6.67 2.99
CA ALA A 162 -21.44 -6.34 3.58
C ALA A 162 -20.94 -7.40 4.57
N GLN A 163 -21.82 -7.90 5.45
CA GLN A 163 -21.49 -8.94 6.43
C GLN A 163 -21.25 -10.31 5.77
N SER A 164 -21.99 -10.60 4.68
CA SER A 164 -21.75 -11.77 3.82
C SER A 164 -20.42 -11.64 3.06
N GLY A 165 -20.06 -10.42 2.66
CA GLY A 165 -18.82 -10.10 1.96
C GLY A 165 -17.58 -10.47 2.75
N TRP A 166 -17.54 -10.14 4.05
CA TRP A 166 -16.40 -10.44 4.92
C TRP A 166 -16.26 -11.93 5.20
N LYS A 167 -17.39 -12.63 5.44
CA LYS A 167 -17.40 -14.09 5.58
C LYS A 167 -16.91 -14.76 4.30
N ARG A 168 -17.35 -14.28 3.13
CA ARG A 168 -16.93 -14.82 1.83
C ARG A 168 -15.44 -14.61 1.58
N LEU A 169 -14.91 -13.40 1.86
CA LEU A 169 -13.47 -13.13 1.78
C LEU A 169 -12.68 -14.02 2.74
N GLY A 170 -13.13 -14.16 3.98
CA GLY A 170 -12.50 -15.03 4.97
C GLY A 170 -12.47 -16.51 4.52
N VAL A 171 -13.57 -17.02 3.97
CA VAL A 171 -13.63 -18.38 3.41
C VAL A 171 -12.71 -18.53 2.20
N MET A 172 -12.64 -17.52 1.33
CA MET A 172 -11.70 -17.54 0.19
C MET A 172 -10.25 -17.56 0.67
N MET A 173 -9.88 -16.70 1.62
CA MET A 173 -8.55 -16.69 2.24
C MET A 173 -8.22 -18.03 2.90
N LEU A 174 -9.18 -18.63 3.62
CA LEU A 174 -9.02 -19.95 4.22
C LEU A 174 -8.81 -21.05 3.18
N LYS A 175 -9.51 -20.99 2.05
CA LYS A 175 -9.30 -21.92 0.92
C LYS A 175 -7.95 -21.72 0.23
N THR A 176 -7.38 -20.52 0.29
CA THR A 176 -6.06 -20.21 -0.27
C THR A 176 -4.91 -20.64 0.67
N LEU A 177 -5.14 -20.70 1.99
CA LEU A 177 -4.12 -21.10 2.96
C LEU A 177 -3.42 -22.44 2.64
N PRO A 178 -4.11 -23.53 2.25
CA PRO A 178 -3.46 -24.77 1.84
C PRO A 178 -2.46 -24.58 0.70
N VAL A 179 -2.79 -23.74 -0.29
CA VAL A 179 -1.90 -23.43 -1.41
C VAL A 179 -0.70 -22.62 -0.91
N VAL A 180 -0.90 -21.65 -0.02
CA VAL A 180 0.19 -20.86 0.58
C VAL A 180 1.14 -21.76 1.36
N VAL A 181 0.62 -22.68 2.17
CA VAL A 181 1.43 -23.64 2.95
C VAL A 181 2.17 -24.60 2.02
N LEU A 182 1.51 -25.12 0.99
CA LEU A 182 2.14 -25.99 -0.01
C LEU A 182 3.30 -25.26 -0.69
N LEU A 183 3.07 -24.06 -1.20
CA LEU A 183 4.14 -23.26 -1.81
C LEU A 183 5.25 -22.95 -0.81
N PHE A 184 4.91 -22.61 0.44
CA PHE A 184 5.92 -22.27 1.44
C PHE A 184 6.82 -23.45 1.86
N VAL A 185 6.25 -24.66 1.95
CA VAL A 185 6.97 -25.87 2.35
C VAL A 185 7.76 -26.48 1.20
N PHE A 186 7.16 -26.52 0.01
CA PHE A 186 7.74 -27.22 -1.14
C PHE A 186 8.57 -26.32 -2.07
N PHE A 187 8.35 -25.00 -2.07
CA PHE A 187 9.12 -24.10 -2.93
C PHE A 187 10.51 -23.86 -2.33
N PRO A 188 11.59 -24.10 -3.10
CA PRO A 188 12.94 -23.89 -2.61
C PRO A 188 13.19 -22.40 -2.35
N ARG A 189 13.66 -22.09 -1.14
CA ARG A 189 14.11 -20.75 -0.76
C ARG A 189 15.42 -20.46 -1.47
N MET A 190 15.34 -19.88 -2.67
CA MET A 190 16.53 -19.52 -3.42
C MET A 190 17.26 -18.38 -2.72
N ALA A 191 18.58 -18.50 -2.63
CA ALA A 191 19.43 -17.40 -2.20
C ALA A 191 19.21 -16.18 -3.12
N PRO A 192 19.43 -14.95 -2.61
CA PRO A 192 19.20 -13.74 -3.39
C PRO A 192 19.95 -13.80 -4.74
N LEU A 193 19.21 -13.86 -5.85
CA LEU A 193 19.84 -13.97 -7.19
C LEU A 193 20.60 -12.68 -7.57
N TRP A 194 20.30 -11.59 -6.87
CA TRP A 194 20.89 -10.26 -7.01
C TRP A 194 22.01 -9.99 -6.01
N SER A 195 22.37 -10.94 -5.12
CA SER A 195 23.63 -10.83 -4.39
C SER A 195 24.76 -11.26 -5.31
N VAL A 196 25.28 -10.29 -6.08
CA VAL A 196 26.54 -10.50 -6.81
C VAL A 196 27.61 -10.75 -5.75
N PRO A 197 28.36 -11.87 -5.80
CA PRO A 197 29.44 -12.11 -4.86
C PRO A 197 30.43 -10.94 -4.98
N MET A 198 30.64 -10.23 -3.86
CA MET A 198 31.78 -9.33 -3.77
C MET A 198 33.01 -10.22 -3.65
N VAL A 199 33.64 -10.47 -4.80
CA VAL A 199 35.00 -11.02 -4.91
C VAL A 199 35.99 -9.92 -4.57
#